data_AF-A0A964MW70-F1
#
_entry.id   AF-A0A964MW70-F1
#
_cell.length_a   1.000
_cell.length_b   1.000
_cell.length_c   1.000
_cell.angle_alpha   90.00
_cell.angle_beta   90.00
_cell.angle_gamma   90.00
#
_symmetry.space_group_name_H-M   'P 1'
#
loop_
_entity.id
_entity.type
_entity.pdbx_description
1 polymer ?
#
loop_
_entity_poly.entity_id
_entity_poly.type
_entity_poly.pdbx_seq_one_letter_code
_entity_poly.pdbx_strand_id
1 'polypeptide(L)'
;MSATPAIHFLRAHKVPYTQQPYRYEERGGTAVSARELGVDEHLVIKTLIMEDEAKQPLIVLMHGDRDVSTKNLARQIGKKTVSLCDPEVAQKHSGYLVGGTSPFGTRKAMPVYMERTIADLDRVFINGGRRGFLVALAPADLVRALSPTLVDAQVQDFLMREQDAMPTIARSDVRLTYDDFLRFPEDGKRHELIDGVHYVTASPNLGHQELLGRLHLAIGNFLVGRRHLGRVFLSPSDVVLSYYDIVEPDLLFVAGDQQDILTEANVQGPPALVVEILSPSTRRRDEGIKRKLFAEKGIREYWIVDPKGLRVTVFRRSGDGQFPRLTELAAGQALRLKTPLLPGFALSIDDLFAPA
;
A
#
# COMPACT_ATOMS: atom_id res chain seq x y z
N MET A 1 -33.08 -12.05 -16.49
CA MET A 1 -31.96 -11.08 -16.56
C MET A 1 -31.32 -11.18 -17.95
N SER A 2 -31.07 -10.07 -18.63
CA SER A 2 -30.41 -10.07 -19.94
C SER A 2 -29.02 -10.70 -19.84
N ALA A 3 -28.68 -11.56 -20.80
CA ALA A 3 -27.36 -12.17 -20.86
C ALA A 3 -26.32 -11.10 -21.23
N THR A 4 -25.23 -11.03 -20.47
CA THR A 4 -24.11 -10.14 -20.76
C THR A 4 -23.27 -10.72 -21.92
N PRO A 5 -22.42 -9.90 -22.60
CA PRO A 5 -21.53 -10.45 -23.62
C PRO A 5 -20.58 -11.54 -23.08
N ALA A 6 -20.25 -11.51 -21.78
CA ALA A 6 -19.46 -12.54 -21.12
C ALA A 6 -20.23 -13.87 -21.05
N ILE A 7 -21.51 -13.83 -20.66
CA ILE A 7 -22.37 -15.01 -20.65
C ILE A 7 -22.55 -15.60 -22.05
N HIS A 8 -22.69 -14.75 -23.07
CA HIS A 8 -22.74 -15.21 -24.46
C HIS A 8 -21.43 -15.89 -24.88
N PHE A 9 -20.28 -15.30 -24.55
CA PHE A 9 -18.97 -15.89 -24.81
C PHE A 9 -18.82 -17.26 -24.15
N LEU A 10 -19.12 -17.36 -22.85
CA LEU A 10 -18.98 -18.61 -22.09
C LEU A 10 -19.86 -19.73 -22.67
N ARG A 11 -21.10 -19.41 -23.04
CA ARG A 11 -22.01 -20.37 -23.68
C ARG A 11 -21.49 -20.82 -25.05
N ALA A 12 -21.03 -19.88 -25.88
CA ALA A 12 -20.49 -20.18 -27.21
C ALA A 12 -19.26 -21.10 -27.15
N HIS A 13 -18.41 -20.91 -26.14
CA HIS A 13 -17.19 -21.71 -25.92
C HIS A 13 -17.40 -22.94 -25.03
N LYS A 14 -18.67 -23.24 -24.67
CA LYS A 14 -19.08 -24.36 -23.82
C LYS A 14 -18.25 -24.43 -22.53
N VAL A 15 -18.07 -23.27 -21.91
CA VAL A 15 -17.38 -23.16 -20.62
C VAL A 15 -18.38 -23.47 -19.51
N PRO A 16 -18.14 -24.46 -18.64
CA PRO A 16 -18.94 -24.67 -17.44
C PRO A 16 -18.79 -23.48 -16.48
N TYR A 17 -19.90 -22.95 -15.98
CA TYR A 17 -19.88 -21.89 -14.96
C TYR A 17 -21.17 -21.90 -14.14
N THR A 18 -21.10 -21.34 -12.94
CA THR A 18 -22.28 -21.02 -12.13
C THR A 18 -22.40 -19.52 -11.96
N GLN A 19 -23.63 -18.99 -11.94
CA GLN A 19 -23.90 -17.57 -11.74
C GLN A 19 -23.90 -17.21 -10.26
N GLN A 20 -23.25 -16.12 -9.89
CA GLN A 20 -23.10 -15.65 -8.52
C GLN A 20 -23.51 -14.16 -8.44
N PRO A 21 -24.82 -13.87 -8.36
CA PRO A 21 -25.28 -12.50 -8.11
C PRO A 21 -24.95 -12.09 -6.68
N TYR A 22 -24.59 -10.83 -6.48
CA TYR A 22 -24.32 -10.26 -5.16
C TYR A 22 -24.79 -8.81 -5.11
N ARG A 23 -25.00 -8.28 -3.90
CA ARG A 23 -25.38 -6.87 -3.73
C ARG A 23 -24.19 -5.99 -4.09
N TYR A 24 -24.30 -5.24 -5.17
CA TYR A 24 -23.26 -4.30 -5.56
C TYR A 24 -23.19 -3.13 -4.58
N GLU A 25 -21.98 -2.76 -4.21
CA GLU A 25 -21.66 -1.56 -3.44
C GLU A 25 -20.68 -0.73 -4.25
N GLU A 26 -20.96 0.57 -4.38
CA GLU A 26 -20.09 1.47 -5.13
C GLU A 26 -18.74 1.61 -4.44
N ARG A 27 -17.64 1.50 -5.21
CA ARG A 27 -16.25 1.48 -4.72
C ARG A 27 -15.90 0.33 -3.75
N GLY A 28 -16.75 -0.71 -3.65
CA GLY A 28 -16.51 -1.87 -2.78
C GLY A 28 -15.42 -2.87 -3.25
N GLY A 29 -15.04 -2.83 -4.52
CA GLY A 29 -14.00 -3.70 -5.08
C GLY A 29 -14.32 -5.20 -4.96
N THR A 30 -13.28 -6.03 -4.90
CA THR A 30 -13.38 -7.49 -4.76
C THR A 30 -13.77 -7.92 -3.35
N ALA A 31 -13.36 -7.18 -2.33
CA ALA A 31 -13.70 -7.43 -0.92
C ALA A 31 -15.22 -7.51 -0.69
N VAL A 32 -16.01 -6.61 -1.30
CA VAL A 32 -17.48 -6.67 -1.19
C VAL A 32 -18.04 -7.93 -1.84
N SER A 33 -17.62 -8.29 -3.05
CA SER A 33 -18.11 -9.53 -3.67
C SER A 33 -17.68 -10.79 -2.91
N ALA A 34 -16.49 -10.79 -2.32
CA ALA A 34 -16.01 -11.89 -1.48
C ALA A 34 -16.87 -12.04 -0.22
N ARG A 35 -17.11 -10.92 0.49
CA ARG A 35 -17.97 -10.84 1.67
C ARG A 35 -19.40 -11.33 1.38
N GLU A 36 -20.04 -10.79 0.35
CA GLU A 36 -21.43 -11.10 0.02
C GLU A 36 -21.61 -12.56 -0.44
N LEU A 37 -20.59 -13.16 -1.05
CA LEU A 37 -20.63 -14.54 -1.49
C LEU A 37 -20.09 -15.52 -0.44
N GLY A 38 -19.54 -15.03 0.68
CA GLY A 38 -18.95 -15.85 1.73
C GLY A 38 -17.72 -16.63 1.28
N VAL A 39 -16.89 -16.04 0.42
CA VAL A 39 -15.67 -16.67 -0.14
C VAL A 39 -14.43 -15.85 0.19
N ASP A 40 -13.27 -16.48 0.14
CA ASP A 40 -11.99 -15.81 0.26
C ASP A 40 -11.78 -14.83 -0.91
N GLU A 41 -11.35 -13.60 -0.62
CA GLU A 41 -11.08 -12.57 -1.64
C GLU A 41 -9.98 -13.01 -2.62
N HIS A 42 -9.06 -13.86 -2.19
CA HIS A 42 -8.02 -14.45 -3.05
C HIS A 42 -8.61 -15.28 -4.20
N LEU A 43 -9.80 -15.87 -4.02
CA LEU A 43 -10.52 -16.62 -5.06
C LEU A 43 -11.27 -15.70 -6.04
N VAL A 44 -11.44 -14.42 -5.70
CA VAL A 44 -12.09 -13.43 -6.55
C VAL A 44 -11.07 -12.80 -7.47
N ILE A 45 -11.21 -12.98 -8.79
CA ILE A 45 -10.23 -12.53 -9.77
C ILE A 45 -10.62 -11.18 -10.35
N LYS A 46 -9.73 -10.19 -10.19
CA LYS A 46 -9.80 -8.88 -10.83
C LYS A 46 -9.47 -9.01 -12.31
N THR A 47 -10.25 -8.32 -13.13
CA THR A 47 -9.94 -8.11 -14.55
C THR A 47 -9.54 -6.66 -14.75
N LEU A 48 -8.26 -6.42 -14.98
CA LEU A 48 -7.71 -5.08 -15.16
C LEU A 48 -7.42 -4.85 -16.63
N ILE A 49 -7.85 -3.72 -17.17
CA ILE A 49 -7.47 -3.27 -18.51
C ILE A 49 -6.28 -2.34 -18.34
N MET A 50 -5.15 -2.73 -18.92
CA MET A 50 -3.89 -2.01 -18.85
C MET A 50 -3.40 -1.69 -20.26
N GLU A 51 -2.38 -0.86 -20.35
CA GLU A 51 -1.74 -0.48 -21.61
C GLU A 51 -0.23 -0.38 -21.47
N ASP A 52 0.48 -0.64 -22.56
CA ASP A 52 1.93 -0.46 -22.65
C ASP A 52 2.32 0.98 -23.03
N GLU A 53 3.63 1.25 -23.16
CA GLU A 53 4.13 2.57 -23.57
C GLU A 53 3.61 3.06 -24.93
N ALA A 54 3.14 2.14 -25.79
CA ALA A 54 2.58 2.43 -27.11
C ALA A 54 1.05 2.50 -27.09
N LYS A 55 0.43 2.56 -25.89
CA LYS A 55 -1.03 2.56 -25.69
C LYS A 55 -1.72 1.32 -26.27
N GLN A 56 -1.00 0.20 -26.39
CA GLN A 56 -1.61 -1.07 -26.78
C GLN A 56 -2.29 -1.71 -25.56
N PRO A 57 -3.60 -1.99 -25.62
CA PRO A 57 -4.34 -2.48 -24.48
C PRO A 57 -4.11 -3.98 -24.27
N LEU A 58 -4.07 -4.37 -23.00
CA LEU A 58 -3.92 -5.74 -22.53
C LEU A 58 -4.80 -5.99 -21.29
N ILE A 59 -5.13 -7.25 -21.05
CA ILE A 59 -5.88 -7.68 -19.86
C ILE A 59 -4.91 -8.32 -18.86
N VAL A 60 -5.05 -7.97 -17.58
CA VAL A 60 -4.40 -8.68 -16.48
C VAL A 60 -5.43 -9.28 -15.55
N LEU A 61 -5.28 -10.58 -15.28
CA LEU A 61 -6.05 -11.31 -14.28
C LEU A 61 -5.20 -11.45 -13.01
N MET A 62 -5.72 -10.95 -11.89
CA MET A 62 -5.02 -10.90 -10.60
C MET A 62 -5.97 -11.30 -9.47
N HIS A 63 -5.45 -11.93 -8.42
CA HIS A 63 -6.21 -12.19 -7.19
C HIS A 63 -6.77 -10.89 -6.59
N GLY A 64 -7.94 -10.95 -5.95
CA GLY A 64 -8.66 -9.79 -5.43
C GLY A 64 -7.87 -9.04 -4.36
N ASP A 65 -7.20 -9.81 -3.50
CA ASP A 65 -6.34 -9.38 -2.40
C ASP A 65 -4.92 -8.94 -2.82
N ARG A 66 -4.55 -9.10 -4.11
CA ARG A 66 -3.20 -8.81 -4.61
C ARG A 66 -3.17 -7.67 -5.61
N ASP A 67 -2.08 -6.92 -5.61
CA ASP A 67 -1.85 -5.87 -6.60
C ASP A 67 -0.88 -6.31 -7.69
N VAL A 68 -1.01 -5.70 -8.87
CA VAL A 68 -0.12 -5.94 -10.00
C VAL A 68 1.13 -5.07 -9.86
N SER A 69 2.30 -5.71 -9.80
CA SER A 69 3.59 -5.08 -10.04
C SER A 69 3.76 -4.77 -11.53
N THR A 70 3.42 -3.54 -11.92
CA THR A 70 3.54 -3.05 -13.30
C THR A 70 4.96 -3.21 -13.86
N LYS A 71 5.97 -3.05 -13.02
CA LYS A 71 7.38 -3.25 -13.37
C LYS A 71 7.69 -4.73 -13.69
N ASN A 72 7.24 -5.66 -12.84
CA ASN A 72 7.47 -7.09 -13.07
C ASN A 72 6.71 -7.58 -14.30
N LEU A 73 5.48 -7.10 -14.48
CA LEU A 73 4.67 -7.39 -15.65
C LEU A 73 5.37 -6.89 -16.92
N ALA A 74 5.71 -5.58 -16.99
CA ALA A 74 6.39 -4.97 -18.14
C ALA A 74 7.66 -5.75 -18.53
N ARG A 75 8.48 -6.13 -17.54
CA ARG A 75 9.68 -6.95 -17.76
C ARG A 75 9.37 -8.32 -18.37
N GLN A 76 8.35 -9.02 -17.87
CA GLN A 76 7.99 -10.37 -18.36
C GLN A 76 7.39 -10.35 -19.75
N ILE A 77 6.67 -9.28 -20.10
CA ILE A 77 6.01 -9.16 -21.41
C ILE A 77 6.85 -8.39 -22.45
N GLY A 78 8.09 -8.04 -22.10
CA GLY A 78 9.04 -7.37 -23.01
C GLY A 78 8.68 -5.92 -23.34
N LYS A 79 8.03 -5.20 -22.42
CA LYS A 79 7.60 -3.80 -22.58
C LYS A 79 8.39 -2.87 -21.67
N LYS A 80 8.50 -1.59 -22.05
CA LYS A 80 9.21 -0.59 -21.22
C LYS A 80 8.39 -0.24 -19.99
N THR A 81 7.10 -0.06 -20.16
CA THR A 81 6.18 0.30 -19.08
C THR A 81 4.82 -0.32 -19.30
N VAL A 82 4.12 -0.63 -18.22
CA VAL A 82 2.70 -0.98 -18.26
C VAL A 82 1.99 -0.15 -17.20
N SER A 83 0.82 0.39 -17.51
CA SER A 83 -0.02 1.14 -16.59
C SER A 83 -1.48 0.77 -16.74
N LEU A 84 -2.29 1.01 -15.70
CA LEU A 84 -3.73 0.87 -15.81
C LEU A 84 -4.27 1.87 -16.84
N CYS A 85 -5.23 1.46 -17.67
CA CYS A 85 -5.93 2.39 -18.55
C CYS A 85 -6.82 3.32 -17.72
N ASP A 86 -7.02 4.54 -18.22
CA ASP A 86 -8.10 5.40 -17.73
C ASP A 86 -9.46 4.70 -17.89
N PRO A 87 -10.43 4.93 -16.97
CA PRO A 87 -11.74 4.26 -16.98
C PRO A 87 -12.46 4.30 -18.34
N GLU A 88 -12.46 5.45 -19.01
CA GLU A 88 -13.12 5.63 -20.31
C GLU A 88 -12.45 4.80 -21.41
N VAL A 89 -11.12 4.77 -21.42
CA VAL A 89 -10.31 3.97 -22.37
C VAL A 89 -10.54 2.48 -22.13
N ALA A 90 -10.53 2.06 -20.86
CA ALA A 90 -10.83 0.69 -20.46
C ALA A 90 -12.23 0.25 -20.90
N GLN A 91 -13.25 1.12 -20.75
CA GLN A 91 -14.61 0.86 -21.20
C GLN A 91 -14.73 0.81 -22.72
N LYS A 92 -13.98 1.66 -23.45
CA LYS A 92 -13.93 1.65 -24.90
C LYS A 92 -13.38 0.31 -25.43
N HIS A 93 -12.28 -0.17 -24.84
CA HIS A 93 -11.64 -1.43 -25.22
C HIS A 93 -12.43 -2.67 -24.78
N SER A 94 -12.87 -2.72 -23.53
CA SER A 94 -13.54 -3.90 -22.98
C SER A 94 -15.02 -3.97 -23.37
N GLY A 95 -15.70 -2.83 -23.51
CA GLY A 95 -17.15 -2.77 -23.63
C GLY A 95 -17.89 -2.86 -22.29
N TYR A 96 -17.17 -2.93 -21.16
CA TYR A 96 -17.74 -3.03 -19.82
C TYR A 96 -17.48 -1.77 -18.99
N LEU A 97 -18.37 -1.51 -18.04
CA LEU A 97 -18.18 -0.47 -17.03
C LEU A 97 -17.17 -0.94 -15.96
N VAL A 98 -16.42 0.00 -15.40
CA VAL A 98 -15.55 -0.25 -14.24
C VAL A 98 -16.39 -0.80 -13.07
N GLY A 99 -15.85 -1.83 -12.41
CA GLY A 99 -16.55 -2.64 -11.40
C GLY A 99 -17.43 -3.76 -11.98
N GLY A 100 -17.51 -3.86 -13.31
CA GLY A 100 -18.25 -4.88 -14.05
C GLY A 100 -17.45 -5.48 -15.21
N THR A 101 -16.13 -5.30 -15.22
CA THR A 101 -15.26 -5.71 -16.33
C THR A 101 -15.01 -7.21 -16.32
N SER A 102 -15.43 -7.90 -17.38
CA SER A 102 -15.15 -9.31 -17.62
C SER A 102 -13.99 -9.47 -18.61
N PRO A 103 -13.18 -10.54 -18.53
CA PRO A 103 -12.20 -10.83 -19.57
C PRO A 103 -12.83 -11.53 -20.77
N PHE A 104 -14.07 -12.00 -20.63
CA PHE A 104 -14.80 -12.71 -21.67
C PHE A 104 -15.62 -11.73 -22.50
N GLY A 105 -15.68 -11.96 -23.82
CA GLY A 105 -16.55 -11.18 -24.70
C GLY A 105 -16.21 -9.68 -24.75
N THR A 106 -14.94 -9.32 -24.58
CA THR A 106 -14.50 -7.92 -24.70
C THR A 106 -14.71 -7.39 -26.12
N ARG A 107 -14.99 -6.08 -26.24
CA ARG A 107 -15.22 -5.45 -27.55
C ARG A 107 -14.00 -5.52 -28.46
N LYS A 108 -12.80 -5.27 -27.92
CA LYS A 108 -11.52 -5.45 -28.61
C LYS A 108 -10.86 -6.73 -28.11
N ALA A 109 -10.30 -7.52 -29.02
CA ALA A 109 -9.41 -8.63 -28.65
C ALA A 109 -8.12 -8.06 -28.06
N MET A 110 -7.75 -8.54 -26.87
CA MET A 110 -6.59 -8.08 -26.11
C MET A 110 -5.80 -9.30 -25.62
N PRO A 111 -4.46 -9.25 -25.61
CA PRO A 111 -3.67 -10.29 -24.97
C PRO A 111 -4.01 -10.35 -23.47
N VAL A 112 -4.16 -11.57 -22.95
CA VAL A 112 -4.50 -11.82 -21.56
C VAL A 112 -3.26 -12.33 -20.83
N TYR A 113 -2.90 -11.65 -19.75
CA TYR A 113 -1.88 -12.09 -18.82
C TYR A 113 -2.55 -12.48 -17.51
N MET A 114 -2.17 -13.62 -16.94
CA MET A 114 -2.79 -14.16 -15.73
C MET A 114 -1.72 -14.45 -14.69
N GLU A 115 -1.94 -13.99 -13.46
CA GLU A 115 -1.08 -14.37 -12.34
C GLU A 115 -1.03 -15.89 -12.22
N ARG A 116 0.19 -16.44 -12.16
CA ARG A 116 0.44 -17.89 -12.26
C ARG A 116 -0.37 -18.68 -11.22
N THR A 117 -0.40 -18.19 -9.99
CA THR A 117 -1.06 -18.87 -8.85
C THR A 117 -2.58 -18.98 -8.99
N ILE A 118 -3.21 -18.26 -9.92
CA ILE A 118 -4.64 -18.43 -10.22
C ILE A 118 -4.91 -19.82 -10.83
N ALA A 119 -3.95 -20.37 -11.58
CA ALA A 119 -4.09 -21.68 -12.21
C ALA A 119 -4.10 -22.84 -11.18
N ASP A 120 -3.58 -22.61 -9.98
CA ASP A 120 -3.46 -23.60 -8.91
C ASP A 120 -4.68 -23.66 -7.99
N LEU A 121 -5.68 -22.78 -8.20
CA LEU A 121 -6.91 -22.76 -7.41
C LEU A 121 -7.89 -23.85 -7.87
N ASP A 122 -8.72 -24.35 -6.96
CA ASP A 122 -9.81 -25.27 -7.31
C ASP A 122 -10.94 -24.55 -8.06
N ARG A 123 -11.18 -23.28 -7.71
CA ARG A 123 -12.28 -22.48 -8.23
C ARG A 123 -11.97 -21.00 -8.16
N VAL A 124 -12.44 -20.26 -9.16
CA VAL A 124 -12.33 -18.80 -9.21
C VAL A 124 -13.68 -18.14 -9.40
N PHE A 125 -13.81 -16.92 -8.89
CA PHE A 125 -14.97 -16.04 -9.06
C PHE A 125 -14.54 -14.81 -9.85
N ILE A 126 -15.10 -14.60 -11.03
CA ILE A 126 -14.68 -13.52 -11.92
C ILE A 126 -15.89 -12.80 -12.48
N ASN A 127 -15.75 -11.51 -12.83
CA ASN A 127 -16.91 -10.72 -13.20
C ASN A 127 -17.60 -11.26 -14.46
N GLY A 128 -18.92 -11.42 -14.37
CA GLY A 128 -19.77 -11.90 -15.44
C GLY A 128 -20.22 -10.82 -16.42
N GLY A 129 -19.57 -9.66 -16.46
CA GLY A 129 -19.80 -8.57 -17.42
C GLY A 129 -20.76 -7.48 -16.95
N ARG A 130 -21.00 -7.35 -15.64
CA ARG A 130 -21.73 -6.23 -15.01
C ARG A 130 -21.47 -6.19 -13.50
N ARG A 131 -21.76 -5.03 -12.90
CA ARG A 131 -21.71 -4.81 -11.45
C ARG A 131 -22.68 -5.74 -10.71
N GLY A 132 -22.28 -6.28 -9.56
CA GLY A 132 -23.14 -7.17 -8.76
C GLY A 132 -23.30 -8.59 -9.33
N PHE A 133 -22.44 -9.00 -10.28
CA PHE A 133 -22.56 -10.29 -10.94
C PHE A 133 -21.20 -10.92 -11.24
N LEU A 134 -20.88 -12.00 -10.53
CA LEU A 134 -19.75 -12.86 -10.85
C LEU A 134 -20.22 -14.17 -11.49
N VAL A 135 -19.30 -14.85 -12.15
CA VAL A 135 -19.40 -16.27 -12.50
C VAL A 135 -18.31 -17.03 -11.77
N ALA A 136 -18.63 -18.23 -11.31
CA ALA A 136 -17.65 -19.14 -10.73
C ALA A 136 -17.38 -20.30 -11.69
N LEU A 137 -16.10 -20.58 -11.94
CA LEU A 137 -15.63 -21.63 -12.85
C LEU A 137 -14.28 -22.20 -12.39
N ALA A 138 -13.84 -23.28 -13.00
CA ALA A 138 -12.52 -23.87 -12.76
C ALA A 138 -11.42 -23.06 -13.50
N PRO A 139 -10.24 -22.84 -12.91
CA PRO A 139 -9.14 -22.15 -13.60
C PRO A 139 -8.69 -22.83 -14.90
N ALA A 140 -8.80 -24.16 -15.01
CA ALA A 140 -8.52 -24.87 -16.25
C ALA A 140 -9.43 -24.42 -17.40
N ASP A 141 -10.70 -24.13 -17.12
CA ASP A 141 -11.63 -23.60 -18.12
C ASP A 141 -11.35 -22.14 -18.46
N LEU A 142 -10.89 -21.34 -17.49
CA LEU A 142 -10.42 -19.97 -17.70
C LEU A 142 -9.23 -19.96 -18.66
N VAL A 143 -8.23 -20.82 -18.40
CA VAL A 143 -7.04 -20.99 -19.24
C VAL A 143 -7.42 -21.46 -20.64
N ARG A 144 -8.28 -22.47 -20.76
CA ARG A 144 -8.76 -22.98 -22.06
C ARG A 144 -9.49 -21.91 -22.85
N ALA A 145 -10.34 -21.12 -22.19
CA ALA A 145 -11.21 -20.15 -22.86
C ALA A 145 -10.48 -18.87 -23.28
N LEU A 146 -9.47 -18.44 -22.52
CA LEU A 146 -8.76 -17.17 -22.76
C LEU A 146 -7.35 -17.35 -23.33
N SER A 147 -6.77 -18.56 -23.24
CA SER A 147 -5.37 -18.85 -23.60
C SER A 147 -4.38 -17.80 -23.03
N PRO A 148 -4.40 -17.52 -21.72
CA PRO A 148 -3.60 -16.46 -21.14
C PRO A 148 -2.11 -16.84 -21.11
N THR A 149 -1.25 -15.83 -21.13
CA THR A 149 0.16 -15.99 -20.77
C THR A 149 0.30 -15.89 -19.24
N LEU A 150 0.84 -16.95 -18.61
CA LEU A 150 1.06 -16.95 -17.16
C LEU A 150 2.25 -16.07 -16.79
N VAL A 151 2.05 -15.20 -15.80
CA VAL A 151 3.06 -14.24 -15.31
C VAL A 151 3.14 -14.28 -13.79
N ASP A 152 4.30 -13.88 -13.27
CA ASP A 152 4.55 -13.68 -11.84
C ASP A 152 4.55 -12.17 -11.57
N ALA A 153 3.37 -11.57 -11.67
CA ALA A 153 3.14 -10.13 -11.70
C ALA A 153 2.50 -9.59 -10.42
N GLN A 154 2.20 -10.43 -9.43
CA GLN A 154 1.82 -9.94 -8.12
C GLN A 154 2.96 -9.13 -7.48
N VAL A 155 2.61 -8.09 -6.71
CA VAL A 155 3.57 -7.41 -5.85
C VAL A 155 4.06 -8.42 -4.81
N GLN A 156 5.36 -8.76 -4.88
CA GLN A 156 5.99 -9.62 -3.88
C GLN A 156 6.22 -8.81 -2.62
N ASP A 157 5.37 -9.02 -1.62
CA ASP A 157 5.66 -8.63 -0.26
C ASP A 157 6.83 -9.49 0.22
N PHE A 158 8.01 -8.90 0.35
CA PHE A 158 9.13 -9.59 1.00
C PHE A 158 8.78 -9.75 2.49
N LEU A 159 8.35 -10.97 2.84
CA LEU A 159 8.21 -11.61 4.17
C LEU A 159 6.79 -11.75 4.80
N MET A 160 6.22 -12.92 4.50
CA MET A 160 5.57 -13.94 5.35
C MET A 160 4.31 -13.67 6.22
N ARG A 161 3.27 -14.44 5.83
CA ARG A 161 2.30 -15.27 6.59
C ARG A 161 1.15 -14.62 7.37
N GLU A 162 -0.04 -15.03 6.90
CA GLU A 162 -1.40 -15.05 7.45
C GLU A 162 -1.57 -14.73 8.94
N GLN A 163 -2.29 -13.63 9.19
CA GLN A 163 -3.44 -13.48 10.09
C GLN A 163 -3.57 -12.00 10.45
N ASP A 164 -4.68 -11.41 10.02
CA ASP A 164 -5.37 -10.20 10.51
C ASP A 164 -5.80 -9.29 9.35
N ALA A 165 -7.04 -9.52 8.91
CA ALA A 165 -7.79 -8.61 8.06
C ALA A 165 -8.21 -7.37 8.86
N MET A 166 -7.92 -6.18 8.34
CA MET A 166 -8.57 -4.91 8.67
C MET A 166 -8.68 -4.03 7.41
N PRO A 167 -9.65 -3.10 7.36
CA PRO A 167 -10.48 -2.85 6.18
C PRO A 167 -9.82 -1.98 5.12
N THR A 168 -10.18 -2.28 3.88
CA THR A 168 -9.91 -1.49 2.67
C THR A 168 -10.53 -0.10 2.80
N ILE A 169 -9.69 0.94 2.87
CA ILE A 169 -10.14 2.33 2.79
C ILE A 169 -10.53 2.64 1.34
N ALA A 170 -11.77 3.08 1.15
CA ALA A 170 -12.27 3.59 -0.11
C ALA A 170 -11.45 4.81 -0.55
N ARG A 171 -10.78 4.73 -1.71
CA ARG A 171 -10.28 5.95 -2.38
C ARG A 171 -11.47 6.77 -2.84
N SER A 172 -11.74 7.88 -2.14
CA SER A 172 -12.59 8.95 -2.64
C SER A 172 -11.83 9.75 -3.69
N ASP A 173 -12.48 10.09 -4.81
CA ASP A 173 -12.00 11.08 -5.79
C ASP A 173 -11.94 12.52 -5.20
N VAL A 174 -12.12 12.67 -3.89
CA VAL A 174 -12.02 13.93 -3.16
C VAL A 174 -10.65 13.96 -2.49
N ARG A 175 -9.83 14.92 -2.90
CA ARG A 175 -8.54 15.22 -2.30
C ARG A 175 -8.77 16.10 -1.08
N LEU A 176 -8.72 15.52 0.11
CA LEU A 176 -8.96 16.23 1.36
C LEU A 176 -7.83 17.20 1.68
N THR A 177 -8.17 18.34 2.27
CA THR A 177 -7.21 19.38 2.64
C THR A 177 -6.94 19.39 4.14
N TYR A 178 -5.99 20.23 4.56
CA TYR A 178 -5.77 20.53 5.98
C TYR A 178 -7.05 21.06 6.67
N ASP A 179 -7.86 21.86 5.98
CA ASP A 179 -9.12 22.37 6.55
C ASP A 179 -10.14 21.25 6.79
N ASP A 180 -10.14 20.22 5.93
CA ASP A 180 -10.96 19.02 6.14
C ASP A 180 -10.41 18.17 7.29
N PHE A 181 -9.08 18.04 7.39
CA PHE A 181 -8.41 17.32 8.47
C PHE A 181 -8.78 17.85 9.84
N LEU A 182 -8.81 19.18 10.01
CA LEU A 182 -9.20 19.85 11.26
C LEU A 182 -10.66 19.58 11.68
N ARG A 183 -11.49 19.02 10.79
CA ARG A 183 -12.89 18.66 11.07
C ARG A 183 -13.07 17.19 11.40
N PHE A 184 -11.99 16.39 11.37
CA PHE A 184 -12.08 14.99 11.74
C PHE A 184 -12.41 14.84 13.23
N PRO A 185 -13.18 13.80 13.59
CA PRO A 185 -13.58 13.57 14.98
C PRO A 185 -12.38 13.14 15.82
N GLU A 186 -12.33 13.58 17.08
CA GLU A 186 -11.41 13.08 18.10
C GLU A 186 -11.87 11.70 18.60
N ASP A 187 -11.81 10.68 17.75
CA ASP A 187 -12.33 9.34 18.02
C ASP A 187 -11.28 8.36 18.59
N GLY A 188 -10.10 8.88 18.93
CA GLY A 188 -8.97 8.11 19.46
C GLY A 188 -8.18 7.31 18.42
N LYS A 189 -8.51 7.43 17.13
CA LYS A 189 -7.73 6.84 16.03
C LYS A 189 -6.69 7.83 15.53
N ARG A 190 -5.66 7.30 14.85
CA ARG A 190 -4.69 8.11 14.11
C ARG A 190 -5.27 8.40 12.72
N HIS A 191 -5.36 9.69 12.39
CA HIS A 191 -5.81 10.19 11.10
C HIS A 191 -4.61 10.79 10.36
N GLU A 192 -4.43 10.43 9.09
CA GLU A 192 -3.38 10.99 8.23
C GLU A 192 -3.94 11.33 6.86
N LEU A 193 -3.46 12.40 6.25
CA LEU A 193 -3.65 12.71 4.83
C LEU A 193 -2.33 12.55 4.08
N ILE A 194 -2.33 11.77 3.00
CA ILE A 194 -1.20 11.73 2.06
C ILE A 194 -1.74 11.94 0.66
N ASP A 195 -1.29 13.00 0.00
CA ASP A 195 -1.84 13.47 -1.26
C ASP A 195 -3.38 13.65 -1.19
N GLY A 196 -3.88 14.10 -0.03
CA GLY A 196 -5.30 14.27 0.28
C GLY A 196 -6.11 12.96 0.40
N VAL A 197 -5.45 11.80 0.35
CA VAL A 197 -6.09 10.52 0.67
C VAL A 197 -6.08 10.35 2.18
N HIS A 198 -7.27 10.13 2.75
CA HIS A 198 -7.43 9.88 4.18
C HIS A 198 -7.05 8.46 4.53
N TYR A 199 -6.19 8.33 5.54
CA TYR A 199 -5.86 7.09 6.16
C TYR A 199 -6.23 7.12 7.63
N VAL A 200 -6.87 6.05 8.10
CA VAL A 200 -7.24 5.87 9.50
C VAL A 200 -6.61 4.59 10.00
N THR A 201 -5.91 4.67 11.13
CA THR A 201 -5.28 3.53 11.79
C THR A 201 -5.66 3.49 13.26
N ALA A 202 -5.92 2.28 13.76
CA ALA A 202 -6.17 2.07 15.19
C ALA A 202 -4.92 2.41 16.01
N SER A 203 -5.13 2.64 17.30
CA SER A 203 -4.03 2.91 18.24
C SER A 203 -3.03 1.73 18.26
N PRO A 204 -1.73 1.99 18.43
CA PRO A 204 -0.74 0.93 18.48
C PRO A 204 -0.89 -0.01 19.69
N ASN A 205 -0.32 -1.22 19.59
CA ASN A 205 -0.29 -2.18 20.70
C ASN A 205 0.82 -1.86 21.73
N LEU A 206 0.82 -2.56 22.86
CA LEU A 206 1.77 -2.32 23.95
C LEU A 206 3.24 -2.55 23.55
N GLY A 207 3.53 -3.55 22.72
CA GLY A 207 4.90 -3.81 22.25
C GLY A 207 5.45 -2.69 21.37
N HIS A 208 4.59 -2.07 20.55
CA HIS A 208 4.93 -0.86 19.79
C HIS A 208 5.24 0.31 20.72
N GLN A 209 4.40 0.54 21.73
CA GLN A 209 4.57 1.63 22.69
C GLN A 209 5.84 1.48 23.53
N GLU A 210 6.17 0.26 23.94
CA GLU A 210 7.39 -0.01 24.70
C GLU A 210 8.65 0.28 23.87
N LEU A 211 8.70 -0.22 22.63
CA LEU A 211 9.81 0.02 21.72
C LEU A 211 9.97 1.51 21.40
N LEU A 212 8.86 2.22 21.21
CA LEU A 212 8.82 3.66 21.02
C LEU A 212 9.40 4.40 22.23
N GLY A 213 9.00 4.00 23.44
CA GLY A 213 9.51 4.56 24.69
C GLY A 213 11.02 4.41 24.84
N ARG A 214 11.58 3.23 24.52
CA ARG A 214 13.03 2.99 24.56
C ARG A 214 13.79 3.88 23.58
N LEU A 215 13.30 3.99 22.35
CA LEU A 215 13.90 4.85 21.34
C LEU A 215 13.87 6.32 21.77
N HIS A 216 12.72 6.77 22.30
CA HIS A 216 12.56 8.13 22.84
C HIS A 216 13.51 8.41 23.99
N LEU A 217 13.62 7.51 24.96
CA LEU A 217 14.54 7.66 26.10
C LEU A 217 16.00 7.72 25.62
N ALA A 218 16.39 6.88 24.67
CA ALA A 218 17.75 6.90 24.12
C ALA A 218 18.10 8.25 23.51
N ILE A 219 17.23 8.78 22.63
CA ILE A 219 17.43 10.08 21.98
C ILE A 219 17.29 11.25 22.98
N GLY A 220 16.26 11.22 23.82
CA GLY A 220 15.95 12.25 24.80
C GLY A 220 17.05 12.42 25.84
N ASN A 221 17.58 11.32 26.37
CA ASN A 221 18.72 11.33 27.30
C ASN A 221 19.98 11.88 26.62
N PHE A 222 20.24 11.52 25.36
CA PHE A 222 21.34 12.09 24.61
C PHE A 222 21.18 13.62 24.43
N LEU A 223 19.96 14.12 24.27
CA LEU A 223 19.70 15.55 24.11
C LEU A 223 19.80 16.34 25.42
N VAL A 224 19.90 15.71 26.60
CA VAL A 224 20.10 16.42 27.88
C VAL A 224 21.43 17.19 27.84
N GLY A 225 21.38 18.49 28.11
CA GLY A 225 22.52 19.40 27.96
C GLY A 225 22.91 19.73 26.51
N ARG A 226 22.21 19.18 25.51
CA ARG A 226 22.49 19.35 24.06
C ARG A 226 21.30 19.89 23.28
N ARG A 227 20.46 20.73 23.93
CA ARG A 227 19.23 21.28 23.33
C ARG A 227 19.47 22.11 22.07
N HIS A 228 20.67 22.65 21.88
CA HIS A 228 21.08 23.34 20.64
C HIS A 228 21.08 22.41 19.42
N LEU A 229 21.14 21.08 19.60
CA LEU A 229 21.02 20.13 18.49
C LEU A 229 19.58 19.98 18.01
N GLY A 230 18.59 20.16 18.89
CA GLY A 230 17.18 20.01 18.55
C GLY A 230 16.32 19.40 19.66
N ARG A 231 15.12 18.96 19.28
CA ARG A 231 14.07 18.43 20.17
C ARG A 231 13.45 17.17 19.54
N VAL A 232 13.13 16.19 20.38
CA VAL A 232 12.45 14.94 19.99
C VAL A 232 11.02 14.94 20.53
N PHE A 233 10.07 14.48 19.72
CA PHE A 233 8.65 14.38 20.04
C PHE A 233 8.12 12.97 19.73
N LEU A 234 7.00 12.61 20.36
CA LEU A 234 6.31 11.33 20.21
C LEU A 234 4.92 11.55 19.62
N SER A 235 4.38 10.54 18.94
CA SER A 235 2.96 10.52 18.61
C SER A 235 2.08 10.49 19.87
N PRO A 236 0.89 11.13 19.87
CA PRO A 236 0.32 11.90 18.75
C PRO A 236 1.01 13.26 18.58
N SER A 237 1.35 13.60 17.33
CA SER A 237 1.94 14.88 16.94
C SER A 237 1.78 15.06 15.43
N ASP A 238 0.90 15.97 15.02
CA ASP A 238 0.69 16.25 13.61
C ASP A 238 1.92 16.90 12.98
N VAL A 239 2.30 16.42 11.80
CA VAL A 239 3.31 17.02 10.94
C VAL A 239 2.65 17.42 9.63
N VAL A 240 2.44 18.73 9.48
CA VAL A 240 1.85 19.34 8.29
C VAL A 240 2.97 19.60 7.28
N LEU A 241 3.07 18.73 6.28
CA LEU A 241 4.08 18.80 5.21
C LEU A 241 3.57 19.60 4.01
N SER A 242 2.26 19.64 3.80
CA SER A 242 1.60 20.50 2.81
C SER A 242 0.10 20.62 3.13
N TYR A 243 -0.62 21.41 2.33
CA TYR A 243 -2.07 21.53 2.42
C TYR A 243 -2.82 20.19 2.20
N TYR A 244 -2.16 19.16 1.66
CA TYR A 244 -2.72 17.85 1.37
C TYR A 244 -1.97 16.70 2.08
N ASP A 245 -0.91 17.01 2.84
CA ASP A 245 -0.01 16.03 3.44
C ASP A 245 0.12 16.31 4.94
N ILE A 246 -0.62 15.56 5.75
CA ILE A 246 -0.59 15.62 7.22
C ILE A 246 -0.37 14.20 7.73
N VAL A 247 0.75 13.99 8.40
CA VAL A 247 1.13 12.68 8.92
C VAL A 247 1.32 12.74 10.42
N GLU A 248 1.24 11.59 11.06
CA GLU A 248 1.53 11.43 12.48
C GLU A 248 2.60 10.33 12.63
N PRO A 249 3.89 10.68 12.56
CA PRO A 249 4.97 9.72 12.77
C PRO A 249 5.05 9.29 14.23
N ASP A 250 5.50 8.07 14.49
CA ASP A 250 5.64 7.57 15.87
C ASP A 250 6.65 8.39 16.69
N LEU A 251 7.77 8.77 16.07
CA LEU A 251 8.76 9.68 16.66
C LEU A 251 9.30 10.63 15.60
N LEU A 252 9.51 11.88 15.99
CA LEU A 252 10.13 12.88 15.13
C LEU A 252 11.18 13.68 15.88
N PHE A 253 12.20 14.14 15.16
CA PHE A 253 13.22 15.03 15.69
C PHE A 253 13.33 16.28 14.82
N VAL A 254 13.14 17.43 15.46
CA VAL A 254 13.28 18.75 14.86
C VAL A 254 14.65 19.29 15.26
N ALA A 255 15.49 19.54 14.27
CA ALA A 255 16.84 19.99 14.50
C ALA A 255 16.89 21.44 15.03
N GLY A 256 18.02 21.83 15.62
CA GLY A 256 18.21 23.16 16.20
C GLY A 256 18.11 24.30 15.18
N ASP A 257 18.37 24.00 13.90
CA ASP A 257 18.21 24.90 12.76
C ASP A 257 16.79 24.90 12.14
N GLN A 258 15.83 24.22 12.78
CA GLN A 258 14.43 24.10 12.34
C GLN A 258 13.44 24.50 13.44
N GLN A 259 13.81 25.38 14.38
CA GLN A 259 12.89 25.73 15.48
C GLN A 259 11.63 26.49 15.00
N ASP A 260 11.70 27.10 13.82
CA ASP A 260 10.64 27.87 13.17
C ASP A 260 9.44 27.02 12.71
N ILE A 261 9.63 25.72 12.49
CA ILE A 261 8.52 24.81 12.13
C ILE A 261 7.73 24.33 13.34
N LEU A 262 8.11 24.69 14.57
CA LEU A 262 7.41 24.30 15.78
C LEU A 262 6.35 25.35 16.15
N THR A 263 5.08 24.94 16.16
CA THR A 263 3.98 25.76 16.69
C THR A 263 3.46 25.16 17.99
N GLU A 264 2.54 25.88 18.66
CA GLU A 264 1.84 25.34 19.83
C GLU A 264 0.96 24.14 19.46
N ALA A 265 0.36 24.16 18.27
CA ALA A 265 -0.57 23.12 17.83
C ALA A 265 0.13 21.90 17.23
N ASN A 266 1.11 22.12 16.34
CA ASN A 266 1.72 21.06 15.53
C ASN A 266 3.05 21.49 14.88
N VAL A 267 3.65 20.56 14.13
CA VAL A 267 4.85 20.82 13.32
C VAL A 267 4.44 21.25 11.91
N GLN A 268 4.87 22.44 11.47
CA GLN A 268 4.56 23.06 10.18
C GLN A 268 5.78 23.00 9.24
N GLY A 269 6.02 21.82 8.67
CA GLY A 269 7.14 21.57 7.75
C GLY A 269 7.86 20.24 8.01
N PRO A 270 8.87 19.91 7.19
CA PRO A 270 9.59 18.64 7.27
C PRO A 270 10.58 18.63 8.47
N PRO A 271 10.38 17.78 9.49
CA PRO A 271 11.39 17.59 10.54
C PRO A 271 12.65 16.93 9.98
N ALA A 272 13.78 17.10 10.66
CA ALA A 272 15.05 16.51 10.22
C ALA A 272 15.01 14.97 10.20
N LEU A 273 14.33 14.36 11.17
CA LEU A 273 14.15 12.91 11.27
C LEU A 273 12.71 12.57 11.58
N VAL A 274 12.20 11.54 10.89
CA VAL A 274 10.97 10.82 11.26
C VAL A 274 11.28 9.34 11.44
N VAL A 275 10.58 8.71 12.37
CA VAL A 275 10.69 7.28 12.66
C VAL A 275 9.29 6.67 12.67
N GLU A 276 9.15 5.55 11.97
CA GLU A 276 7.96 4.71 12.02
C GLU A 276 8.34 3.35 12.59
N ILE A 277 7.53 2.85 13.52
CA ILE A 277 7.63 1.49 14.03
C ILE A 277 6.57 0.66 13.33
N LEU A 278 7.02 -0.32 12.56
CA LEU A 278 6.14 -1.08 11.69
C LEU A 278 5.10 -1.86 12.49
N SER A 279 3.86 -1.68 12.08
CA SER A 279 2.75 -2.56 12.40
C SER A 279 2.31 -3.31 11.13
N PRO A 280 1.60 -4.45 11.26
CA PRO A 280 1.04 -5.14 10.10
C PRO A 280 0.15 -4.23 9.23
N SER A 281 -0.63 -3.33 9.85
CA SER A 281 -1.60 -2.48 9.17
C SER A 281 -0.99 -1.27 8.47
N THR A 282 0.21 -0.83 8.86
CA THR A 282 0.87 0.37 8.30
C THR A 282 2.06 0.06 7.40
N ARG A 283 2.63 -1.16 7.47
CA ARG A 283 3.89 -1.54 6.80
C ARG A 283 4.00 -1.07 5.36
N ARG A 284 3.01 -1.39 4.52
CA ARG A 284 3.04 -1.03 3.09
C ARG A 284 3.10 0.48 2.87
N ARG A 285 2.41 1.25 3.73
CA ARG A 285 2.40 2.72 3.68
C ARG A 285 3.76 3.26 4.09
N ASP A 286 4.29 2.77 5.20
CA ASP A 286 5.55 3.23 5.80
C ASP A 286 6.75 2.94 4.85
N GLU A 287 6.86 1.70 4.37
CA GLU A 287 7.95 1.28 3.48
C GLU A 287 7.85 1.86 2.06
N GLY A 288 6.65 2.28 1.63
CA GLY A 288 6.36 2.71 0.27
C GLY A 288 5.96 4.17 0.15
N ILE A 289 4.70 4.47 0.49
CA ILE A 289 4.04 5.77 0.26
C ILE A 289 4.73 6.87 1.07
N LYS A 290 4.88 6.68 2.38
CA LYS A 290 5.49 7.65 3.29
C LYS A 290 6.96 7.86 2.97
N ARG A 291 7.71 6.79 2.66
CA ARG A 291 9.11 6.94 2.23
C ARG A 291 9.24 7.88 1.03
N LYS A 292 8.37 7.74 0.01
CA LYS A 292 8.39 8.63 -1.16
C LYS A 292 8.02 10.07 -0.77
N LEU A 293 6.95 10.24 0.00
CA LEU A 293 6.51 11.53 0.51
C LEU A 293 7.63 12.24 1.28
N PHE A 294 8.26 11.56 2.23
CA PHE A 294 9.29 12.12 3.09
C PHE A 294 10.55 12.53 2.31
N ALA A 295 10.94 11.75 1.30
CA ALA A 295 12.02 12.13 0.39
C ALA A 295 11.67 13.41 -0.38
N GLU A 296 10.46 13.46 -0.95
CA GLU A 296 9.96 14.60 -1.71
C GLU A 296 9.88 15.88 -0.86
N LYS A 297 9.40 15.77 0.39
CA LYS A 297 9.23 16.91 1.31
C LYS A 297 10.52 17.36 1.99
N GLY A 298 11.65 16.69 1.76
CA GLY A 298 12.95 17.16 2.25
C GLY A 298 13.34 16.71 3.65
N ILE A 299 12.69 15.68 4.20
CA ILE A 299 13.10 15.07 5.47
C ILE A 299 14.51 14.49 5.31
N ARG A 300 15.43 14.76 6.25
CA ARG A 300 16.86 14.43 6.10
C ARG A 300 17.12 12.95 6.34
N GLU A 301 16.48 12.37 7.36
CA GLU A 301 16.53 10.94 7.66
C GLU A 301 15.13 10.35 7.92
N TYR A 302 14.93 9.12 7.47
CA TYR A 302 13.74 8.34 7.76
C TYR A 302 14.16 6.97 8.29
N TRP A 303 13.72 6.61 9.50
CA TRP A 303 14.00 5.30 10.07
C TRP A 303 12.73 4.45 10.12
N ILE A 304 12.89 3.20 9.73
CA ILE A 304 11.86 2.17 9.86
C ILE A 304 12.34 1.14 10.86
N VAL A 305 11.63 1.01 11.98
CA VAL A 305 11.92 0.02 13.02
C VAL A 305 10.95 -1.13 12.83
N ASP A 306 11.46 -2.35 12.62
CA ASP A 306 10.64 -3.54 12.44
C ASP A 306 10.73 -4.43 13.70
N PRO A 307 9.70 -4.42 14.57
CA PRO A 307 9.68 -5.24 15.78
C PRO A 307 9.70 -6.74 15.48
N LYS A 308 9.05 -7.18 14.38
CA LYS A 308 9.01 -8.60 14.00
C LYS A 308 10.35 -9.05 13.43
N GLY A 309 10.95 -8.20 12.59
CA GLY A 309 12.23 -8.46 11.94
C GLY A 309 13.45 -8.15 12.79
N LEU A 310 13.26 -7.63 14.02
CA LEU A 310 14.29 -7.17 14.96
C LEU A 310 15.39 -6.33 14.28
N ARG A 311 14.96 -5.35 13.47
CA ARG A 311 15.88 -4.53 12.68
C ARG A 311 15.45 -3.09 12.58
N VAL A 312 16.42 -2.22 12.36
CA VAL A 312 16.22 -0.81 12.00
C VAL A 312 16.76 -0.58 10.59
N THR A 313 15.94 -0.04 9.71
CA THR A 313 16.34 0.42 8.38
C THR A 313 16.46 1.94 8.41
N VAL A 314 17.64 2.46 8.05
CA VAL A 314 17.92 3.90 8.00
C VAL A 314 18.00 4.35 6.55
N PHE A 315 17.17 5.33 6.21
CA PHE A 315 17.24 6.06 4.96
C PHE A 315 17.79 7.47 5.22
N ARG A 316 18.79 7.88 4.44
CA ARG A 316 19.34 9.24 4.46
C ARG A 316 19.10 9.87 3.11
N ARG A 317 18.57 11.09 3.09
CA ARG A 317 18.24 11.79 1.85
C ARG A 317 19.52 12.18 1.13
N SER A 318 19.66 11.77 -0.12
CA SER A 318 20.77 12.18 -0.98
C SER A 318 20.52 13.55 -1.61
N GLY A 319 21.57 14.14 -2.19
CA GLY A 319 21.50 15.47 -2.82
C GLY A 319 20.54 15.55 -4.02
N ASP A 320 20.24 14.43 -4.66
CA ASP A 320 19.22 14.28 -5.72
C ASP A 320 17.79 14.19 -5.18
N GLY A 321 17.62 14.27 -3.85
CA GLY A 321 16.35 14.27 -3.16
C GLY A 321 15.70 12.91 -2.98
N GLN A 322 16.43 11.82 -3.21
CA GLN A 322 15.93 10.46 -3.00
C GLN A 322 16.35 9.90 -1.63
N PHE A 323 15.68 8.82 -1.22
CA PHE A 323 16.14 7.97 -0.13
C PHE A 323 16.76 6.68 -0.69
N PRO A 324 18.06 6.68 -1.02
CA PRO A 324 18.76 5.46 -1.37
C PRO A 324 18.75 4.52 -0.15
N ARG A 325 18.52 3.22 -0.39
CA ARG A 325 18.54 2.19 0.65
C ARG A 325 19.99 1.92 1.04
N LEU A 326 20.40 2.11 2.31
CA LEU A 326 21.81 1.90 2.60
C LEU A 326 22.22 1.44 4.01
N THR A 327 21.36 1.39 5.04
CA THR A 327 21.79 0.79 6.31
C THR A 327 20.66 0.03 6.99
N GLU A 328 20.80 -1.29 7.03
CA GLU A 328 20.00 -2.17 7.87
C GLU A 328 20.85 -2.62 9.04
N LEU A 329 20.30 -2.47 10.25
CA LEU A 329 20.93 -2.89 11.48
C LEU A 329 20.02 -3.93 12.13
N ALA A 330 20.44 -5.18 12.14
CA ALA A 330 19.71 -6.27 12.77
C ALA A 330 20.25 -6.55 14.17
N ALA A 331 19.36 -6.96 15.08
CA ALA A 331 19.74 -7.49 16.37
C ALA A 331 20.54 -8.80 16.22
N GLY A 332 21.32 -9.14 17.25
CA GLY A 332 22.25 -10.25 17.30
C GLY A 332 23.60 -9.99 16.60
N GLN A 333 23.84 -8.76 16.15
CA GLN A 333 25.04 -8.38 15.39
C GLN A 333 25.94 -7.36 16.11
N ALA A 334 25.64 -7.01 17.37
CA ALA A 334 26.35 -5.98 18.14
C ALA A 334 26.45 -4.63 17.39
N LEU A 335 25.47 -4.34 16.55
CA LEU A 335 25.43 -3.13 15.74
C LEU A 335 24.93 -1.94 16.56
N ARG A 336 25.43 -0.75 16.22
CA ARG A 336 25.02 0.51 16.83
C ARG A 336 24.44 1.47 15.81
N LEU A 337 23.21 1.92 16.05
CA LEU A 337 22.55 2.97 15.31
C LEU A 337 23.19 4.32 15.62
N LYS A 338 23.66 4.99 14.57
CA LYS A 338 24.31 6.31 14.63
C LYS A 338 23.69 7.22 13.58
N THR A 339 23.71 8.53 13.84
CA THR A 339 23.22 9.52 12.88
C THR A 339 24.04 10.81 12.90
N PRO A 340 24.33 11.41 11.73
CA PRO A 340 24.91 12.75 11.63
C PRO A 340 24.03 13.84 12.24
N LEU A 341 22.71 13.63 12.38
CA LEU A 341 21.80 14.58 13.02
C LEU A 341 22.08 14.74 14.52
N LEU A 342 22.69 13.73 15.15
CA LEU A 342 23.04 13.69 16.56
C LEU A 342 24.51 13.27 16.70
N PRO A 343 25.48 14.17 16.45
CA PRO A 343 26.89 13.82 16.47
C PRO A 343 27.32 13.22 17.82
N GLY A 344 27.83 11.99 17.80
CA GLY A 344 28.22 11.24 18.99
C GLY A 344 27.14 10.34 19.59
N PHE A 345 25.90 10.38 19.07
CA PHE A 345 24.86 9.43 19.44
C PHE A 345 25.18 8.03 18.92
N ALA A 346 24.98 7.02 19.76
CA ALA A 346 25.08 5.62 19.38
C ALA A 346 24.13 4.78 20.25
N LEU A 347 23.19 4.07 19.62
CA LEU A 347 22.23 3.18 20.29
C LEU A 347 22.51 1.73 19.92
N SER A 348 22.67 0.85 20.91
CA SER A 348 22.75 -0.60 20.70
C SER A 348 21.43 -1.13 20.13
N ILE A 349 21.49 -1.82 18.99
CA ILE A 349 20.30 -2.44 18.40
C ILE A 349 19.85 -3.65 19.24
N ASP A 350 20.79 -4.36 19.84
CA ASP A 350 20.49 -5.48 20.74
C ASP A 350 19.72 -4.99 21.96
N ASP A 351 20.14 -3.86 22.56
CA ASP A 351 19.47 -3.29 23.74
C ASP A 351 18.10 -2.70 23.36
N LEU A 352 17.96 -2.12 22.17
CA LEU A 352 16.69 -1.58 21.68
C LEU A 352 15.61 -2.67 21.61
N PHE A 353 15.99 -3.86 21.14
CA PHE A 353 15.09 -5.00 20.96
C PHE A 353 15.11 -6.01 22.12
N ALA A 354 15.89 -5.78 23.18
CA ALA A 354 15.95 -6.68 24.33
C ALA A 354 14.57 -6.82 24.99
N PRO A 355 14.18 -7.99 25.53
CA PRO A 355 12.99 -8.10 26.36
C PRO A 355 13.12 -7.20 27.61
N ALA A 356 11.97 -6.75 28.12
CA ALA A 356 11.90 -5.98 29.37
C ALA A 356 12.39 -6.79 30.58
#